data_AF-A0A3P3WGK1-F1
#
_entry.id   AF-A0A3P3WGK1-F1
#
_cell.length_a   1.000
_cell.length_b   1.000
_cell.length_c   1.000
_cell.angle_alpha   90.00
_cell.angle_beta   90.00
_cell.angle_gamma   90.00
#
_symmetry.space_group_name_H-M   'P 1'
#
loop_
_entity.id
_entity.type
_entity.pdbx_description
1 polymer ?
#
loop_
_entity_poly.entity_id
_entity_poly.type
_entity_poly.pdbx_seq_one_letter_code
_entity_poly.pdbx_strand_id
1 'polypeptide(L)'
;MKKIYITLSLLAGMSLAAQNKDTEKADKLFLRFEYVDAAAEYQKLVDSGKSDAYVYRQLADSYYNVYNSKEAIKWYAKATESTQDSETYFKYAQMLKAEGKYEEANVQMKKFAGLAPNDQRSVEFMKDPNYLPKLKSQTKLFDEVALGINSGSSDFGAVLTDDNTIYFASSRNKSRKTYGWNEEPFLDLYTATYNANGTFSEPVAVSELNTKFHDGPASVSADGNTIYFASESFKEEDFEKDKKNKLKVGQVYLFKATKDGSKWGNVKALPFNSKDYSASNPSLSKDGKTLYFSSNMPGSLGGNDIWKVAVNSDGSFGTPENMGPKVNTPGNESFPFITEDNVLYFASDGRKGLGGLDVFRIDLSKGSEAENLGEPVNTSKDDFAFSFNKTKNVGFFSSNKTGKDKIYQANPVCHIEIVTLVKDAKTGAVLANSKVSVLDDKKNVIETKVSGADGKVTYNADCNKAFMIQVARDGYESNSFPVAKTNGGVVNVTADLQPIETIVKEDVVVLNDIYFEFNKSNVTKEGAFELDKLVQVLNKYPNMVVMVKGHTDNRGSDSYNMSLSDRRAKSSVQYILSKGIAKARISGKGYGESEPKVDCKENCTEEEHAQNRRSEFIIVKK
;
A
#
# COMPACT_ATOMS: atom_id res chain seq x y z
N MET A 1 19.89 -36.99 28.12
CA MET A 1 21.34 -36.71 27.97
C MET A 1 21.59 -36.14 26.59
N LYS A 2 22.19 -34.94 26.53
CA LYS A 2 22.58 -34.13 25.36
C LYS A 2 21.41 -33.55 24.54
N LYS A 3 21.36 -32.29 24.10
CA LYS A 3 21.88 -30.95 24.47
C LYS A 3 21.53 -30.08 23.23
N ILE A 4 20.98 -28.86 23.42
CA ILE A 4 20.88 -27.75 22.44
C ILE A 4 19.78 -28.04 21.37
N TYR A 5 18.82 -27.16 21.02
CA TYR A 5 18.89 -25.85 20.35
C TYR A 5 17.57 -25.05 20.57
N ILE A 6 17.65 -23.75 20.89
CA ILE A 6 16.84 -22.70 20.22
C ILE A 6 17.75 -21.47 20.08
N THR A 7 17.91 -21.05 18.83
CA THR A 7 18.82 -20.06 18.25
C THR A 7 18.13 -18.70 18.21
N LEU A 8 18.71 -17.64 18.79
CA LEU A 8 19.35 -16.55 18.04
C LEU A 8 19.51 -16.89 16.55
N SER A 9 18.82 -16.20 15.65
CA SER A 9 19.04 -16.30 14.19
C SER A 9 20.41 -15.71 13.81
N LEU A 10 21.48 -16.34 14.29
CA LEU A 10 22.90 -16.08 14.04
C LEU A 10 23.76 -17.22 14.62
N LEU A 11 23.44 -18.48 14.30
CA LEU A 11 24.32 -19.62 14.63
C LEU A 11 24.09 -20.83 13.72
N ALA A 12 24.35 -20.67 12.42
CA ALA A 12 24.59 -21.80 11.51
C ALA A 12 25.54 -21.38 10.39
N GLY A 13 26.84 -21.33 10.73
CA GLY A 13 27.91 -20.99 9.81
C GLY A 13 29.29 -20.91 10.47
N MET A 14 29.52 -21.56 11.61
CA MET A 14 30.88 -21.81 12.10
C MET A 14 31.41 -23.05 11.39
N SER A 15 31.78 -22.90 10.12
CA SER A 15 32.91 -23.67 9.63
C SER A 15 34.05 -23.44 10.62
N LEU A 16 34.61 -24.53 11.14
CA LEU A 16 35.84 -24.53 11.94
C LEU A 16 37.00 -24.05 11.05
N ALA A 17 36.99 -22.80 10.65
CA ALA A 17 38.17 -22.11 10.21
C ALA A 17 39.00 -21.88 11.48
N ALA A 18 40.21 -22.44 11.51
CA ALA A 18 41.15 -22.24 12.58
C ALA A 18 41.20 -20.74 12.95
N GLN A 19 41.10 -20.42 14.25
CA GLN A 19 41.24 -19.04 14.74
C GLN A 19 42.52 -18.45 14.16
N ASN A 20 42.35 -17.51 13.23
CA ASN A 20 43.46 -16.69 12.76
C ASN A 20 43.78 -15.72 13.90
N LYS A 21 45.04 -15.68 14.33
CA LYS A 21 45.49 -14.71 15.35
C LYS A 21 45.17 -13.27 14.96
N ASP A 22 45.08 -12.99 13.66
CA ASP A 22 44.74 -11.67 13.15
C ASP A 22 43.27 -11.28 13.41
N THR A 23 42.32 -12.23 13.42
CA THR A 23 40.87 -11.93 13.59
C THR A 23 40.40 -11.98 15.04
N GLU A 24 41.19 -12.54 15.96
CA GLU A 24 40.78 -12.82 17.36
C GLU A 24 40.11 -11.62 18.05
N LYS A 25 40.65 -10.40 17.84
CA LYS A 25 40.09 -9.18 18.42
C LYS A 25 38.73 -8.83 17.82
N ALA A 26 38.61 -8.84 16.49
CA ALA A 26 37.37 -8.51 15.79
C ALA A 26 36.27 -9.54 16.08
N ASP A 27 36.62 -10.83 16.07
CA ASP A 27 35.70 -11.93 16.39
C ASP A 27 35.16 -11.81 17.81
N LYS A 28 36.00 -11.39 18.76
CA LYS A 28 35.58 -11.19 20.15
C LYS A 28 34.62 -10.02 20.32
N LEU A 29 34.80 -8.93 19.58
CA LEU A 29 33.86 -7.79 19.57
C LEU A 29 32.54 -8.22 18.94
N PHE A 30 32.60 -8.93 17.81
CA PHE A 30 31.43 -9.48 17.13
C PHE A 30 30.61 -10.40 18.04
N LEU A 31 31.27 -11.32 18.75
CA LEU A 31 30.63 -12.23 19.72
C LEU A 31 30.01 -11.52 20.93
N ARG A 32 30.39 -10.26 21.20
CA ARG A 32 29.83 -9.42 22.26
C ARG A 32 28.74 -8.47 21.75
N PHE A 33 28.35 -8.61 20.48
CA PHE A 33 27.41 -7.72 19.81
C PHE A 33 27.92 -6.26 19.70
N GLU A 34 29.24 -6.06 19.82
CA GLU A 34 29.91 -4.77 19.66
C GLU A 34 30.21 -4.55 18.16
N TYR A 35 29.15 -4.50 17.33
CA TYR A 35 29.26 -4.60 15.87
C TYR A 35 29.94 -3.40 15.20
N VAL A 36 29.77 -2.20 15.74
CA VAL A 36 30.45 -1.00 15.22
C VAL A 36 31.96 -1.14 15.36
N ASP A 37 32.42 -1.55 16.55
CA ASP A 37 33.83 -1.78 16.82
C ASP A 37 34.36 -3.01 16.08
N ALA A 38 33.57 -4.08 15.98
CA ALA A 38 33.92 -5.26 15.20
C ALA A 38 34.15 -4.92 13.72
N ALA A 39 33.24 -4.15 13.11
CA ALA A 39 33.39 -3.68 11.73
C ALA A 39 34.67 -2.87 11.56
N ALA A 40 34.99 -1.97 12.49
CA ALA A 40 36.21 -1.19 12.45
C ALA A 40 37.49 -2.06 12.53
N GLU A 41 37.50 -3.12 13.33
CA GLU A 41 38.63 -4.04 13.42
C GLU A 41 38.76 -4.96 12.20
N TYR A 42 37.66 -5.47 11.66
CA TYR A 42 37.69 -6.22 10.39
C TYR A 42 38.13 -5.34 9.22
N GLN A 43 37.72 -4.06 9.18
CA GLN A 43 38.16 -3.11 8.14
C GLN A 43 39.69 -2.92 8.16
N LYS A 44 40.32 -2.86 9.33
CA LYS A 44 41.80 -2.79 9.44
C LYS A 44 42.49 -4.01 8.83
N LEU A 45 41.88 -5.19 8.93
CA LEU A 45 42.41 -6.40 8.29
C LEU A 45 42.31 -6.32 6.77
N VAL A 46 41.23 -5.75 6.24
CA VAL A 46 41.08 -5.48 4.81
C VAL A 46 42.15 -4.48 4.34
N ASP A 47 42.30 -3.36 5.05
CA ASP A 47 43.21 -2.28 4.67
C ASP A 47 44.69 -2.70 4.73
N SER A 48 45.02 -3.68 5.59
CA SER A 48 46.36 -4.25 5.71
C SER A 48 46.62 -5.45 4.78
N GLY A 49 45.69 -5.78 3.89
CA GLY A 49 45.81 -6.90 2.95
C GLY A 49 45.73 -8.28 3.60
N LYS A 50 45.19 -8.37 4.81
CA LYS A 50 45.00 -9.60 5.61
C LYS A 50 43.54 -10.07 5.60
N SER A 51 42.81 -9.82 4.53
CA SER A 51 41.42 -10.23 4.38
C SER A 51 41.28 -11.48 3.54
N ASP A 52 40.34 -12.32 3.93
CA ASP A 52 39.84 -13.46 3.18
C ASP A 52 38.30 -13.42 3.13
N ALA A 53 37.70 -14.46 2.56
CA ALA A 53 36.26 -14.57 2.47
C ALA A 53 35.56 -14.52 3.85
N TYR A 54 36.21 -15.02 4.90
CA TYR A 54 35.70 -14.97 6.26
C TYR A 54 35.67 -13.54 6.80
N VAL A 55 36.78 -12.79 6.65
CA VAL A 55 36.87 -11.38 7.06
C VAL A 55 35.81 -10.54 6.33
N TYR A 56 35.65 -10.72 5.02
CA TYR A 56 34.62 -10.00 4.26
C TYR A 56 33.20 -10.34 4.73
N ARG A 57 32.91 -11.63 4.99
CA ARG A 57 31.60 -12.05 5.50
C ARG A 57 31.32 -11.45 6.87
N GLN A 58 32.27 -11.53 7.81
CA GLN A 58 32.09 -10.98 9.16
C GLN A 58 31.96 -9.46 9.17
N LEU A 59 32.68 -8.76 8.29
CA LEU A 59 32.54 -7.32 8.10
C LEU A 59 31.15 -6.98 7.54
N ALA A 60 30.68 -7.74 6.53
CA ALA A 60 29.33 -7.60 5.99
C ALA A 60 28.24 -7.88 7.03
N ASP A 61 28.39 -8.95 7.81
CA ASP A 61 27.51 -9.31 8.92
C ASP A 61 27.49 -8.21 10.00
N SER A 62 28.64 -7.59 10.30
CA SER A 62 28.70 -6.48 11.26
C SER A 62 27.87 -5.29 10.76
N TYR A 63 28.01 -4.92 9.48
CA TYR A 63 27.20 -3.86 8.88
C TYR A 63 25.73 -4.23 8.72
N TYR A 64 25.42 -5.50 8.45
CA TYR A 64 24.06 -6.03 8.40
C TYR A 64 23.34 -5.83 9.74
N ASN A 65 23.98 -6.18 10.85
CA ASN A 65 23.38 -6.08 12.20
C ASN A 65 23.09 -4.63 12.64
N VAL A 66 23.81 -3.65 12.09
CA VAL A 66 23.57 -2.22 12.35
C VAL A 66 22.78 -1.53 11.24
N TYR A 67 22.20 -2.33 10.33
CA TYR A 67 21.44 -1.89 9.16
C TYR A 67 22.17 -0.88 8.25
N ASN A 68 23.50 -0.94 8.20
CA ASN A 68 24.29 -0.21 7.22
C ASN A 68 24.32 -0.99 5.90
N SER A 69 23.17 -1.00 5.23
CA SER A 69 22.92 -1.75 3.99
C SER A 69 23.96 -1.48 2.90
N LYS A 70 24.41 -0.23 2.74
CA LYS A 70 25.39 0.16 1.71
C LYS A 70 26.73 -0.53 1.90
N GLU A 71 27.29 -0.46 3.11
CA GLU A 71 28.55 -1.15 3.40
C GLU A 71 28.36 -2.68 3.44
N ALA A 72 27.24 -3.18 3.98
CA ALA A 72 26.95 -4.61 3.97
C ALA A 72 26.94 -5.19 2.55
N ILE A 73 26.26 -4.55 1.59
CA ILE A 73 26.24 -4.95 0.16
C ILE A 73 27.64 -5.07 -0.41
N LYS A 74 28.48 -4.04 -0.17
CA LYS A 74 29.85 -3.99 -0.69
C LYS A 74 30.67 -5.18 -0.21
N TRP A 75 30.56 -5.53 1.06
CA TRP A 75 31.35 -6.62 1.66
C TRP A 75 30.76 -8.00 1.38
N TYR A 76 29.43 -8.14 1.28
CA TYR A 76 28.83 -9.37 0.79
C TYR A 76 29.20 -9.67 -0.67
N ALA A 77 29.24 -8.64 -1.53
CA ALA A 77 29.71 -8.79 -2.90
C ALA A 77 31.13 -9.38 -2.95
N LYS A 78 32.01 -8.94 -2.04
CA LYS A 78 33.37 -9.49 -1.89
C LYS A 78 33.40 -10.89 -1.31
N ALA A 79 32.64 -11.15 -0.24
CA ALA A 79 32.56 -12.48 0.37
C ALA A 79 32.06 -13.53 -0.63
N THR A 80 31.12 -13.17 -1.50
CA THR A 80 30.49 -14.08 -2.48
C THR A 80 31.30 -14.29 -3.77
N GLU A 81 32.49 -13.68 -3.89
CA GLU A 81 33.49 -14.06 -4.92
C GLU A 81 33.99 -15.51 -4.70
N SER A 82 33.87 -16.04 -3.48
CA SER A 82 34.01 -17.46 -3.16
C SER A 82 32.66 -18.08 -2.73
N THR A 83 32.59 -19.41 -2.69
CA THR A 83 31.39 -20.12 -2.19
C THR A 83 31.14 -19.79 -0.71
N GLN A 84 29.90 -19.43 -0.40
CA GLN A 84 29.41 -19.16 0.95
C GLN A 84 28.28 -20.10 1.34
N ASP A 85 27.91 -20.09 2.63
CA ASP A 85 26.68 -20.75 3.09
C ASP A 85 25.42 -20.05 2.55
N SER A 86 24.27 -20.73 2.66
CA SER A 86 22.98 -20.21 2.19
C SER A 86 22.61 -18.90 2.86
N GLU A 87 22.84 -18.77 4.16
CA GLU A 87 22.43 -17.61 4.96
C GLU A 87 23.15 -16.32 4.51
N THR A 88 24.41 -16.43 4.10
CA THR A 88 25.16 -15.31 3.53
C THR A 88 24.49 -14.75 2.27
N TYR A 89 24.01 -15.61 1.38
CA TYR A 89 23.29 -15.17 0.17
C TYR A 89 21.92 -14.58 0.50
N PHE A 90 21.23 -15.11 1.52
CA PHE A 90 19.96 -14.57 1.99
C PHE A 90 20.12 -13.15 2.56
N LYS A 91 21.06 -12.95 3.50
CA LYS A 91 21.36 -11.63 4.08
C LYS A 91 21.83 -10.63 3.02
N TYR A 92 22.63 -11.09 2.04
CA TYR A 92 23.03 -10.24 0.93
C TYR A 92 21.82 -9.80 0.10
N ALA A 93 20.90 -10.71 -0.21
CA ALA A 93 19.65 -10.38 -0.91
C ALA A 93 18.82 -9.35 -0.12
N GLN A 94 18.70 -9.52 1.20
CA GLN A 94 17.97 -8.58 2.06
C GLN A 94 18.59 -7.18 2.03
N MET A 95 19.92 -7.05 2.09
CA MET A 95 20.55 -5.73 2.02
C MET A 95 20.42 -5.09 0.63
N LEU A 96 20.49 -5.88 -0.44
CA LEU A 96 20.19 -5.39 -1.80
C LEU A 96 18.75 -4.89 -1.91
N LYS A 97 17.78 -5.65 -1.37
CA LYS A 97 16.38 -5.23 -1.26
C LYS A 97 16.25 -3.93 -0.46
N ALA A 98 17.03 -3.80 0.62
CA ALA A 98 17.06 -2.61 1.46
C ALA A 98 17.45 -1.31 0.72
N GLU A 99 18.25 -1.44 -0.35
CA GLU A 99 18.65 -0.35 -1.25
C GLU A 99 17.81 -0.28 -2.54
N GLY A 100 16.69 -1.01 -2.62
CA GLY A 100 15.81 -1.04 -3.79
C GLY A 100 16.40 -1.79 -5.01
N LYS A 101 17.48 -2.56 -4.83
CA LYS A 101 18.15 -3.33 -5.88
C LYS A 101 17.51 -4.72 -6.06
N TYR A 102 16.22 -4.73 -6.39
CA TYR A 102 15.40 -5.94 -6.39
C TYR A 102 15.87 -7.03 -7.36
N GLU A 103 16.33 -6.65 -8.56
CA GLU A 103 16.84 -7.63 -9.53
C GLU A 103 18.13 -8.30 -9.05
N GLU A 104 19.06 -7.53 -8.47
CA GLU A 104 20.27 -8.07 -7.86
C GLU A 104 19.92 -8.96 -6.64
N ALA A 105 18.95 -8.54 -5.82
CA ALA A 105 18.46 -9.33 -4.70
C ALA A 105 17.89 -10.69 -5.16
N ASN A 106 17.11 -10.70 -6.25
CA ASN A 106 16.56 -11.90 -6.86
C ASN A 106 17.64 -12.88 -7.35
N VAL A 107 18.79 -12.37 -7.83
CA VAL A 107 19.94 -13.21 -8.19
C VAL A 107 20.48 -13.94 -6.95
N GLN A 108 20.62 -13.24 -5.83
CA GLN A 108 21.12 -13.83 -4.58
C GLN A 108 20.08 -14.78 -3.95
N MET A 109 18.79 -14.46 -4.03
CA MET A 109 17.72 -15.37 -3.60
C MET A 109 17.69 -16.67 -4.40
N LYS A 110 17.98 -16.64 -5.70
CA LYS A 110 18.12 -17.87 -6.51
C LYS A 110 19.31 -18.72 -6.05
N LYS A 111 20.43 -18.09 -5.66
CA LYS A 111 21.59 -18.79 -5.07
C LYS A 111 21.22 -19.42 -3.73
N PHE A 112 20.57 -18.66 -2.84
CA PHE A 112 20.04 -19.16 -1.57
C PHE A 112 19.10 -20.36 -1.77
N ALA A 113 18.10 -20.25 -2.66
CA ALA A 113 17.15 -21.31 -2.94
C ALA A 113 17.79 -22.57 -3.54
N GLY A 114 18.87 -22.41 -4.31
CA GLY A 114 19.65 -23.55 -4.81
C GLY A 114 20.42 -24.30 -3.72
N LEU A 115 20.89 -23.59 -2.68
CA LEU A 115 21.63 -24.18 -1.55
C LEU A 115 20.70 -24.71 -0.45
N ALA A 116 19.51 -24.13 -0.29
CA ALA A 116 18.53 -24.48 0.73
C ALA A 116 17.12 -24.67 0.12
N PRO A 117 16.90 -25.67 -0.77
CA PRO A 117 15.66 -25.81 -1.54
C PRO A 117 14.42 -26.12 -0.70
N ASN A 118 14.60 -26.70 0.49
CA ASN A 118 13.52 -27.05 1.42
C ASN A 118 13.29 -25.99 2.50
N ASP A 119 14.10 -24.92 2.52
CA ASP A 119 13.85 -23.79 3.41
C ASP A 119 12.57 -23.07 2.94
N GLN A 120 11.65 -22.77 3.86
CA GLN A 120 10.38 -22.15 3.50
C GLN A 120 10.56 -20.81 2.80
N ARG A 121 11.61 -20.05 3.14
CA ARG A 121 11.95 -18.78 2.47
C ARG A 121 12.24 -19.02 0.98
N SER A 122 12.92 -20.12 0.65
CA SER A 122 13.18 -20.56 -0.72
C SER A 122 11.89 -20.97 -1.43
N VAL A 123 11.06 -21.77 -0.76
CA VAL A 123 9.78 -22.24 -1.29
C VAL A 123 8.86 -21.06 -1.63
N GLU A 124 8.72 -20.08 -0.73
CA GLU A 124 7.90 -18.89 -0.94
C GLU A 124 8.43 -17.99 -2.05
N PHE A 125 9.76 -17.79 -2.11
CA PHE A 125 10.39 -17.03 -3.18
C PHE A 125 10.13 -17.66 -4.57
N MET A 126 10.26 -18.98 -4.67
CA MET A 126 10.10 -19.69 -5.95
C MET A 126 8.64 -19.73 -6.46
N LYS A 127 7.64 -19.54 -5.60
CA LYS A 127 6.23 -19.47 -6.01
C LYS A 127 5.91 -18.25 -6.86
N ASP A 128 6.59 -17.13 -6.61
CA ASP A 128 6.26 -15.83 -7.22
C ASP A 128 7.43 -14.83 -7.04
N PRO A 129 8.50 -14.99 -7.83
CA PRO A 129 9.68 -14.11 -7.73
C PRO A 129 9.43 -12.68 -8.25
N ASN A 130 8.33 -12.46 -8.98
CA ASN A 130 7.99 -11.20 -9.63
C ASN A 130 6.77 -10.52 -8.98
N TYR A 131 6.64 -10.62 -7.65
CA TYR A 131 5.50 -10.08 -6.90
C TYR A 131 5.49 -8.53 -6.82
N LEU A 132 6.64 -7.88 -6.99
CA LEU A 132 6.83 -6.44 -6.72
C LEU A 132 5.95 -5.51 -7.58
N PRO A 133 5.79 -5.71 -8.90
CA PRO A 133 4.90 -4.85 -9.69
C PRO A 133 3.47 -4.86 -9.16
N LYS A 134 2.96 -6.02 -8.75
CA LYS A 134 1.63 -6.15 -8.14
C LYS A 134 1.57 -5.38 -6.82
N LEU A 135 2.58 -5.54 -5.97
CA LEU A 135 2.64 -4.86 -4.68
C LEU A 135 2.74 -3.33 -4.82
N LYS A 136 3.54 -2.83 -5.76
CA LYS A 136 3.67 -1.39 -6.05
C LYS A 136 2.43 -0.79 -6.71
N SER A 137 1.61 -1.60 -7.36
CA SER A 137 0.33 -1.17 -7.93
C SER A 137 -0.82 -1.17 -6.92
N GLN A 138 -0.57 -1.55 -5.67
CA GLN A 138 -1.58 -1.56 -4.63
C GLN A 138 -2.11 -0.15 -4.37
N THR A 139 -3.43 -0.05 -4.14
CA THR A 139 -4.06 1.21 -3.73
C THR A 139 -3.43 1.72 -2.44
N LYS A 140 -3.01 2.98 -2.45
CA LYS A 140 -2.48 3.68 -1.29
C LYS A 140 -3.51 3.68 -0.17
N LEU A 141 -3.14 3.20 1.02
CA LEU A 141 -4.06 3.16 2.17
C LEU A 141 -3.90 4.36 3.10
N PHE A 142 -2.70 4.96 3.14
CA PHE A 142 -2.37 6.05 4.05
C PHE A 142 -1.51 7.11 3.35
N ASP A 143 -1.71 8.38 3.68
CA ASP A 143 -0.69 9.42 3.55
C ASP A 143 0.22 9.38 4.78
N GLU A 144 1.43 9.93 4.66
CA GLU A 144 2.36 9.97 5.78
C GLU A 144 2.94 11.36 6.04
N VAL A 145 3.26 11.63 7.32
CA VAL A 145 3.97 12.84 7.75
C VAL A 145 4.92 12.48 8.89
N ALA A 146 6.21 12.86 8.79
CA ALA A 146 7.15 12.68 9.90
C ALA A 146 6.70 13.48 11.13
N LEU A 147 6.72 12.86 12.31
CA LEU A 147 6.30 13.53 13.53
C LEU A 147 7.30 14.61 13.97
N GLY A 148 6.78 15.73 14.46
CA GLY A 148 7.58 16.82 15.04
C GLY A 148 8.30 16.46 16.35
N ILE A 149 7.93 15.35 16.99
CA ILE A 149 8.58 14.86 18.22
C ILE A 149 9.85 14.06 17.96
N ASN A 150 10.16 13.72 16.71
CA ASN A 150 11.39 12.98 16.38
C ASN A 150 12.64 13.77 16.82
N SER A 151 13.57 13.07 17.45
CA SER A 151 14.87 13.59 17.88
C SER A 151 15.93 13.47 16.77
N GLY A 152 17.20 13.72 17.09
CA GLY A 152 18.34 13.39 16.23
C GLY A 152 18.85 11.94 16.35
N SER A 153 18.27 11.14 17.26
CA SER A 153 18.58 9.73 17.49
C SER A 153 17.42 8.83 17.06
N SER A 154 17.45 7.53 17.30
CA SER A 154 16.31 6.65 16.97
C SER A 154 15.09 6.92 17.85
N ASP A 155 13.92 7.00 17.23
CA ASP A 155 12.61 7.18 17.85
C ASP A 155 11.59 6.24 17.19
N PHE A 156 10.89 5.41 17.97
CA PHE A 156 9.98 4.40 17.42
C PHE A 156 8.89 3.98 18.41
N GLY A 157 7.93 3.19 17.93
CA GLY A 157 6.94 2.51 18.79
C GLY A 157 5.88 3.45 19.37
N ALA A 158 5.46 4.46 18.60
CA ALA A 158 4.42 5.39 19.02
C ALA A 158 3.06 4.71 19.20
N VAL A 159 2.42 4.94 20.35
CA VAL A 159 1.02 4.58 20.61
C VAL A 159 0.29 5.76 21.24
N LEU A 160 -0.85 6.14 20.65
CA LEU A 160 -1.73 7.19 21.18
C LEU A 160 -2.82 6.59 22.07
N THR A 161 -2.84 7.00 23.33
CA THR A 161 -3.66 6.48 24.42
C THR A 161 -4.53 7.60 24.99
N ASP A 162 -5.71 7.24 25.52
CA ASP A 162 -6.70 8.18 26.07
C ASP A 162 -7.00 9.37 25.12
N ASP A 163 -6.83 9.11 23.82
CA ASP A 163 -6.96 10.00 22.67
C ASP A 163 -6.04 11.25 22.64
N ASN A 164 -5.26 11.52 23.70
CA ASN A 164 -4.43 12.72 23.81
C ASN A 164 -3.00 12.46 24.31
N THR A 165 -2.63 11.26 24.77
CA THR A 165 -1.28 10.98 25.30
C THR A 165 -0.56 10.00 24.40
N ILE A 166 0.57 10.39 23.80
CA ILE A 166 1.40 9.49 23.01
C ILE A 166 2.55 8.96 23.86
N TYR A 167 2.84 7.66 23.75
CA TYR A 167 4.03 7.01 24.33
C TYR A 167 4.90 6.46 23.22
N PHE A 168 6.22 6.53 23.36
CA PHE A 168 7.17 6.01 22.39
C PHE A 168 8.55 5.74 23.04
N ALA A 169 9.39 4.93 22.40
CA ALA A 169 10.77 4.66 22.82
C ALA A 169 11.75 5.57 22.07
N SER A 170 12.81 6.02 22.74
CA SER A 170 13.80 6.91 22.14
C SER A 170 15.19 6.78 22.75
N SER A 171 16.22 6.89 21.92
CA SER A 171 17.63 6.99 22.33
C SER A 171 18.11 8.45 22.45
N ARG A 172 17.20 9.41 22.64
CA ARG A 172 17.52 10.85 22.75
C ARG A 172 18.30 11.24 24.01
N ASN A 173 18.27 10.41 25.06
CA ASN A 173 18.90 10.74 26.35
C ASN A 173 20.42 10.54 26.32
N LYS A 174 21.16 11.60 26.00
CA LYS A 174 22.64 11.58 25.96
C LYS A 174 23.34 11.35 27.30
N SER A 175 22.60 11.38 28.42
CA SER A 175 23.15 11.00 29.74
C SER A 175 23.23 9.47 29.92
N ARG A 176 22.50 8.71 29.10
CA ARG A 176 22.61 7.25 29.07
C ARG A 176 23.92 6.83 28.43
N LYS A 177 24.42 5.68 28.85
CA LYS A 177 25.56 5.03 28.21
C LYS A 177 25.17 4.67 26.77
N THR A 178 26.12 4.77 25.84
CA THR A 178 25.96 4.12 24.54
C THR A 178 26.21 2.62 24.67
N TYR A 179 25.60 1.84 23.77
CA TYR A 179 25.83 0.40 23.70
C TYR A 179 26.44 0.02 22.35
N GLY A 180 27.29 -1.01 22.36
CA GLY A 180 28.19 -1.31 21.23
C GLY A 180 27.51 -1.84 19.98
N TRP A 181 26.19 -2.07 20.00
CA TRP A 181 25.46 -2.52 18.83
C TRP A 181 25.45 -1.43 17.76
N ASN A 182 25.02 -0.21 18.08
CA ASN A 182 24.88 0.89 17.13
C ASN A 182 25.44 2.23 17.63
N GLU A 183 26.09 2.26 18.80
CA GLU A 183 26.63 3.46 19.44
C GLU A 183 25.61 4.55 19.77
N GLU A 184 24.32 4.20 19.85
CA GLU A 184 23.29 5.10 20.39
C GLU A 184 23.12 4.92 21.90
N PRO A 185 22.60 5.93 22.62
CA PRO A 185 22.26 5.78 24.03
C PRO A 185 21.20 4.69 24.25
N PHE A 186 21.21 4.03 25.42
CA PHE A 186 20.12 3.13 25.83
C PHE A 186 18.75 3.83 25.73
N LEU A 187 17.75 3.03 25.36
CA LEU A 187 16.39 3.51 25.10
C LEU A 187 15.69 3.86 26.41
N ASP A 188 15.00 5.00 26.41
CA ASP A 188 14.07 5.41 27.46
C ASP A 188 12.66 5.52 26.85
N LEU A 189 11.62 5.25 27.66
CA LEU A 189 10.25 5.59 27.34
C LEU A 189 10.01 7.10 27.52
N TYR A 190 9.30 7.68 26.56
CA TYR A 190 8.88 9.07 26.53
C TYR A 190 7.37 9.18 26.33
N THR A 191 6.83 10.31 26.75
CA THR A 191 5.44 10.70 26.50
C THR A 191 5.33 12.14 26.02
N ALA A 192 4.30 12.43 25.23
CA ALA A 192 3.91 13.78 24.84
C ALA A 192 2.39 13.90 24.75
N THR A 193 1.87 15.12 24.74
CA THR A 193 0.45 15.39 24.49
C THR A 193 0.21 15.56 23.00
N TYR A 194 -0.75 14.83 22.44
CA TYR A 194 -1.32 15.04 21.12
C TYR A 194 -2.45 16.07 21.20
N ASN A 195 -2.20 17.27 20.68
CA ASN A 195 -3.10 18.41 20.76
C ASN A 195 -4.21 18.32 19.71
N ALA A 196 -5.34 19.00 19.96
CA ALA A 196 -6.49 19.01 19.05
C ALA A 196 -6.18 19.54 17.64
N ASN A 197 -5.13 20.36 17.48
CA ASN A 197 -4.66 20.87 16.19
C ASN A 197 -3.70 19.92 15.47
N GLY A 198 -3.49 18.69 15.97
CA GLY A 198 -2.59 17.69 15.39
C GLY A 198 -1.10 17.91 15.73
N THR A 199 -0.77 18.88 16.57
CA THR A 199 0.61 19.11 17.05
C THR A 199 0.89 18.31 18.33
N PHE A 200 2.17 18.28 18.73
CA PHE A 200 2.61 17.58 19.93
C PHE A 200 3.26 18.54 20.92
N SER A 201 3.11 18.27 22.22
CA SER A 201 3.94 18.91 23.24
C SER A 201 5.40 18.45 23.16
N GLU A 202 6.29 19.13 23.88
CA GLU A 202 7.65 18.65 24.07
C GLU A 202 7.64 17.27 24.76
N PRO A 203 8.40 16.28 24.28
CA PRO A 203 8.46 14.97 24.91
C PRO A 203 9.13 14.97 26.28
N VAL A 204 8.53 14.25 27.22
CA VAL A 204 9.00 14.09 28.61
C VAL A 204 9.31 12.62 28.88
N ALA A 205 10.45 12.35 29.53
CA ALA A 205 10.82 10.99 29.90
C ALA A 205 9.86 10.44 30.96
N VAL A 206 9.45 9.17 30.81
CA VAL A 206 8.65 8.46 31.81
C VAL A 206 9.58 7.88 32.88
N SER A 207 10.14 8.78 33.69
CA SER A 207 11.26 8.52 34.60
C SER A 207 11.01 7.38 35.59
N GLU A 208 9.76 7.15 35.97
CA GLU A 208 9.33 6.13 36.92
C GLU A 208 9.44 4.71 36.37
N LEU A 209 9.43 4.55 35.04
CA LEU A 209 9.54 3.26 34.36
C LEU A 209 10.96 2.98 33.86
N ASN A 210 11.66 4.05 33.46
CA ASN A 210 12.97 4.00 32.85
C ASN A 210 14.07 3.52 33.80
N THR A 211 14.92 2.65 33.29
CA THR A 211 16.06 2.05 33.95
C THR A 211 17.35 2.56 33.32
N LYS A 212 18.50 1.96 33.65
CA LYS A 212 19.77 2.24 32.97
C LYS A 212 19.99 1.39 31.71
N PHE A 213 19.03 0.52 31.39
CA PHE A 213 19.02 -0.42 30.26
C PHE A 213 17.99 0.03 29.23
N HIS A 214 17.75 -0.74 28.17
CA HIS A 214 16.69 -0.43 27.21
C HIS A 214 15.30 -0.57 27.83
N ASP A 215 14.48 0.48 27.70
CA ASP A 215 13.07 0.50 28.09
C ASP A 215 12.18 0.95 26.92
N GLY A 216 11.06 0.25 26.76
CA GLY A 216 10.12 0.41 25.66
C GLY A 216 10.31 -0.63 24.54
N PRO A 217 9.36 -0.73 23.60
CA PRO A 217 8.11 0.04 23.50
C PRO A 217 7.05 -0.38 24.53
N ALA A 218 5.90 0.31 24.53
CA ALA A 218 4.83 0.12 25.50
C ALA A 218 3.44 0.09 24.86
N SER A 219 2.48 -0.44 25.61
CA SER A 219 1.03 -0.40 25.36
C SER A 219 0.31 -0.03 26.64
N VAL A 220 -0.73 0.80 26.54
CA VAL A 220 -1.50 1.28 27.70
C VAL A 220 -2.95 0.82 27.58
N SER A 221 -3.58 0.53 28.71
CA SER A 221 -5.01 0.23 28.77
C SER A 221 -5.86 1.41 28.34
N ALA A 222 -7.09 1.12 27.91
CA ALA A 222 -8.02 2.12 27.38
C ALA A 222 -8.43 3.22 28.39
N ASP A 223 -8.25 2.95 29.68
CA ASP A 223 -8.51 3.88 30.79
C ASP A 223 -7.26 4.65 31.25
N GLY A 224 -6.10 4.41 30.62
CA GLY A 224 -4.86 5.10 30.93
C GLY A 224 -4.15 4.67 32.22
N ASN A 225 -4.67 3.67 32.94
CA ASN A 225 -4.21 3.34 34.30
C ASN A 225 -3.26 2.15 34.39
N THR A 226 -3.14 1.34 33.33
CA THR A 226 -2.24 0.18 33.26
C THR A 226 -1.35 0.31 32.03
N ILE A 227 -0.05 0.13 32.20
CA ILE A 227 0.92 0.09 31.11
C ILE A 227 1.65 -1.25 31.10
N TYR A 228 1.79 -1.81 29.91
CA TYR A 228 2.63 -2.95 29.59
C TYR A 228 3.81 -2.45 28.77
N PHE A 229 5.04 -2.80 29.14
CA PHE A 229 6.22 -2.31 28.43
C PHE A 229 7.35 -3.34 28.43
N ALA A 230 8.21 -3.26 27.42
CA ALA A 230 9.42 -4.06 27.36
C ALA A 230 10.56 -3.39 28.16
N SER A 231 11.38 -4.20 28.83
CA SER A 231 12.63 -3.77 29.48
C SER A 231 13.60 -4.95 29.55
N GLU A 232 14.89 -4.70 29.78
CA GLU A 232 15.87 -5.80 29.86
C GLU A 232 15.76 -6.61 31.17
N SER A 233 15.95 -7.93 31.06
CA SER A 233 15.91 -8.88 32.18
C SER A 233 16.94 -8.58 33.28
N PHE A 234 17.98 -7.77 32.98
CA PHE A 234 18.90 -7.26 33.99
C PHE A 234 18.22 -6.46 35.10
N LYS A 235 17.03 -5.91 34.86
CA LYS A 235 16.18 -5.27 35.87
C LYS A 235 15.79 -6.24 36.99
N GLU A 236 15.62 -7.51 36.66
CA GLU A 236 15.32 -8.62 37.58
C GLU A 236 16.59 -9.40 37.97
N GLU A 237 17.77 -8.86 37.67
CA GLU A 237 19.08 -9.54 37.84
C GLU A 237 19.19 -10.90 37.14
N ASP A 238 18.36 -11.15 36.12
CA ASP A 238 18.31 -12.42 35.40
C ASP A 238 19.06 -12.32 34.06
N PHE A 239 20.15 -13.07 33.94
CA PHE A 239 21.04 -13.07 32.77
C PHE A 239 21.97 -14.29 32.76
N GLU A 240 22.39 -14.69 31.56
CA GLU A 240 23.42 -15.71 31.38
C GLU A 240 24.82 -15.09 31.41
N LYS A 241 25.80 -15.81 31.98
CA LYS A 241 27.20 -15.38 32.05
C LYS A 241 28.06 -16.23 31.12
N ASP A 242 28.58 -15.61 30.07
CA ASP A 242 29.67 -16.18 29.29
C ASP A 242 31.01 -15.69 29.86
N LYS A 243 31.61 -16.52 30.71
CA LYS A 243 32.91 -16.25 31.33
C LYS A 243 34.05 -16.18 30.31
N LYS A 244 33.98 -16.96 29.22
CA LYS A 244 35.03 -17.01 28.19
C LYS A 244 35.12 -15.66 27.49
N ASN A 245 33.98 -15.11 27.12
CA ASN A 245 33.90 -13.84 26.41
C ASN A 245 33.72 -12.62 27.35
N LYS A 246 33.62 -12.83 28.67
CA LYS A 246 33.32 -11.78 29.67
C LYS A 246 32.03 -11.02 29.33
N LEU A 247 31.02 -11.74 28.86
CA LEU A 247 29.75 -11.22 28.41
C LEU A 247 28.64 -11.62 29.38
N LYS A 248 27.69 -10.72 29.61
CA LYS A 248 26.41 -11.05 30.22
C LYS A 248 25.34 -10.91 29.15
N VAL A 249 24.52 -11.93 28.98
CA VAL A 249 23.44 -11.96 27.99
C VAL A 249 22.12 -11.90 28.74
N GLY A 250 21.39 -10.80 28.55
CA GLY A 250 20.02 -10.64 29.04
C GLY A 250 19.00 -10.96 27.94
N GLN A 251 17.74 -11.05 28.34
CA GLN A 251 16.59 -11.13 27.43
C GLN A 251 15.77 -9.84 27.53
N VAL A 252 14.87 -9.63 26.59
CA VAL A 252 13.81 -8.64 26.73
C VAL A 252 12.65 -9.26 27.49
N TYR A 253 12.23 -8.63 28.58
CA TYR A 253 11.10 -9.03 29.43
C TYR A 253 9.96 -8.03 29.28
N LEU A 254 8.72 -8.53 29.41
CA LEU A 254 7.55 -7.67 29.56
C LEU A 254 7.28 -7.36 31.04
N PHE A 255 6.91 -6.12 31.30
CA PHE A 255 6.54 -5.62 32.62
C PHE A 255 5.15 -5.00 32.57
N LYS A 256 4.46 -5.02 33.71
CA LYS A 256 3.22 -4.30 33.97
C LYS A 256 3.48 -3.24 35.03
N ALA A 257 2.93 -2.04 34.87
CA ALA A 257 2.87 -1.02 35.90
C ALA A 257 1.47 -0.41 35.96
N THR A 258 1.13 0.18 37.11
CA THR A 258 -0.16 0.84 37.35
C THR A 258 0.05 2.29 37.76
N LYS A 259 -0.91 3.13 37.42
CA LYS A 259 -0.89 4.54 37.76
C LYS A 259 -1.52 4.81 39.13
N ASP A 260 -0.86 5.64 39.94
CA ASP A 260 -1.42 6.25 41.14
C ASP A 260 -1.43 7.77 40.94
N GLY A 261 -2.62 8.33 40.73
CA GLY A 261 -2.78 9.71 40.28
C GLY A 261 -2.10 9.94 38.92
N SER A 262 -1.03 10.74 38.90
CA SER A 262 -0.27 11.03 37.68
C SER A 262 0.98 10.16 37.49
N LYS A 263 1.39 9.38 38.51
CA LYS A 263 2.68 8.68 38.53
C LYS A 263 2.52 7.19 38.25
N TRP A 264 3.46 6.63 37.50
CA TRP A 264 3.57 5.20 37.33
C TRP A 264 4.27 4.54 38.53
N GLY A 265 3.80 3.37 38.93
CA GLY A 265 4.37 2.58 40.01
C GLY A 265 3.97 1.11 39.92
N ASN A 266 4.21 0.34 40.99
CA ASN A 266 3.89 -1.09 41.09
C ASN A 266 4.38 -1.92 39.89
N VAL A 267 5.61 -1.62 39.44
CA VAL A 267 6.23 -2.33 38.31
C VAL A 267 6.46 -3.79 38.68
N LYS A 268 5.95 -4.72 37.86
CA LYS A 268 6.11 -6.17 38.03
C LYS A 268 6.42 -6.83 36.69
N ALA A 269 7.40 -7.72 36.66
CA ALA A 269 7.65 -8.59 35.52
C ALA A 269 6.42 -9.51 35.27
N LEU A 270 6.12 -9.78 34.01
CA LEU A 270 5.06 -10.72 33.65
C LEU A 270 5.52 -12.17 33.94
N PRO A 271 4.60 -13.06 34.35
CA PRO A 271 4.95 -14.38 34.89
C PRO A 271 5.46 -15.38 33.83
N PHE A 272 5.28 -15.07 32.55
CA PHE A 272 5.72 -15.90 31.42
C PHE A 272 7.04 -15.42 30.80
N ASN A 273 7.74 -14.47 31.40
CA ASN A 273 9.12 -14.16 31.02
C ASN A 273 10.06 -15.31 31.37
N SER A 274 11.15 -15.47 30.62
CA SER A 274 12.17 -16.50 30.87
C SER A 274 13.53 -16.07 30.38
N LYS A 275 14.60 -16.48 31.05
CA LYS A 275 15.99 -16.24 30.60
C LYS A 275 16.34 -16.93 29.27
N ASP A 276 15.53 -17.91 28.86
CA ASP A 276 15.77 -18.73 27.67
C ASP A 276 15.22 -18.08 26.38
N TYR A 277 14.36 -17.06 26.49
CA TYR A 277 13.73 -16.40 25.34
C TYR A 277 13.34 -14.95 25.67
N SER A 278 13.11 -14.13 24.65
CA SER A 278 12.63 -12.76 24.82
C SER A 278 11.11 -12.68 24.65
N ALA A 279 10.47 -11.80 25.41
CA ALA A 279 9.09 -11.37 25.23
C ALA A 279 9.07 -9.84 25.16
N SER A 280 8.57 -9.29 24.05
CA SER A 280 8.70 -7.87 23.73
C SER A 280 7.47 -7.33 22.99
N ASN A 281 7.47 -6.02 22.73
CA ASN A 281 6.51 -5.37 21.85
C ASN A 281 5.04 -5.65 22.21
N PRO A 282 4.60 -5.25 23.41
CA PRO A 282 3.25 -5.55 23.89
C PRO A 282 2.19 -4.74 23.14
N SER A 283 1.01 -5.32 22.95
CA SER A 283 -0.23 -4.66 22.53
C SER A 283 -1.42 -5.24 23.26
N LEU A 284 -2.07 -4.41 24.07
CA LEU A 284 -3.27 -4.79 24.82
C LEU A 284 -4.52 -4.51 23.97
N SER A 285 -5.45 -5.47 23.94
CA SER A 285 -6.77 -5.25 23.37
C SER A 285 -7.52 -4.12 24.07
N LYS A 286 -8.39 -3.41 23.34
CA LYS A 286 -9.14 -2.26 23.88
C LYS A 286 -9.97 -2.61 25.11
N ASP A 287 -10.50 -3.84 25.18
CA ASP A 287 -11.25 -4.35 26.32
C ASP A 287 -10.37 -4.83 27.50
N GLY A 288 -9.04 -4.79 27.35
CA GLY A 288 -8.07 -5.17 28.36
C GLY A 288 -7.91 -6.67 28.60
N LYS A 289 -8.57 -7.54 27.81
CA LYS A 289 -8.66 -8.99 28.08
C LYS A 289 -7.61 -9.83 27.36
N THR A 290 -6.91 -9.29 26.38
CA THR A 290 -5.90 -10.03 25.61
C THR A 290 -4.68 -9.17 25.40
N LEU A 291 -3.52 -9.69 25.78
CA LEU A 291 -2.23 -9.08 25.51
C LEU A 291 -1.57 -9.84 24.37
N TYR A 292 -1.31 -9.15 23.27
CA TYR A 292 -0.49 -9.61 22.15
C TYR A 292 0.94 -9.16 22.36
N PHE A 293 1.92 -9.97 21.96
CA PHE A 293 3.33 -9.64 22.09
C PHE A 293 4.18 -10.49 21.14
N SER A 294 5.45 -10.11 20.98
CA SER A 294 6.41 -10.83 20.14
C SER A 294 7.37 -11.65 20.99
N SER A 295 7.63 -12.89 20.58
CA SER A 295 8.53 -13.78 21.31
C SER A 295 9.11 -14.89 20.43
N ASN A 296 10.35 -15.28 20.74
CA ASN A 296 11.02 -16.47 20.21
C ASN A 296 10.92 -17.68 21.17
N MET A 297 9.89 -17.71 22.03
CA MET A 297 9.68 -18.81 22.97
C MET A 297 9.45 -20.16 22.25
N PRO A 298 9.67 -21.30 22.93
CA PRO A 298 9.38 -22.62 22.37
C PRO A 298 7.96 -22.73 21.82
N GLY A 299 7.83 -23.23 20.59
CA GLY A 299 6.56 -23.30 19.86
C GLY A 299 6.39 -22.22 18.77
N SER A 300 7.36 -21.33 18.61
CA SER A 300 7.43 -20.38 17.49
C SER A 300 7.68 -21.12 16.16
N LEU A 301 7.11 -20.60 15.08
CA LEU A 301 7.28 -21.10 13.70
C LEU A 301 8.57 -20.57 13.07
N GLY A 302 8.96 -19.34 13.41
CA GLY A 302 10.15 -18.67 12.90
C GLY A 302 11.09 -18.19 14.01
N GLY A 303 11.70 -17.02 13.79
CA GLY A 303 12.57 -16.36 14.75
C GLY A 303 11.76 -15.80 15.91
N ASN A 304 11.22 -14.60 15.75
CA ASN A 304 10.20 -14.07 16.64
C ASN A 304 8.82 -14.27 16.02
N ASP A 305 7.87 -14.74 16.82
CA ASP A 305 6.48 -14.91 16.43
C ASP A 305 5.58 -13.96 17.22
N ILE A 306 4.38 -13.69 16.72
CA ILE A 306 3.31 -13.08 17.52
C ILE A 306 2.61 -14.14 18.35
N TRP A 307 2.51 -13.84 19.64
CA TRP A 307 1.80 -14.61 20.65
C TRP A 307 0.70 -13.75 21.27
N LYS A 308 -0.31 -14.42 21.85
CA LYS A 308 -1.34 -13.77 22.66
C LYS A 308 -1.48 -14.47 24.00
N VAL A 309 -1.96 -13.76 25.01
CA VAL A 309 -2.29 -14.33 26.32
C VAL A 309 -3.52 -13.65 26.89
N ALA A 310 -4.38 -14.42 27.54
CA ALA A 310 -5.53 -13.88 28.26
C ALA A 310 -5.07 -13.06 29.48
N VAL A 311 -5.72 -11.92 29.70
CA VAL A 311 -5.59 -11.11 30.91
C VAL A 311 -6.88 -11.25 31.69
N ASN A 312 -6.80 -11.93 32.83
CA ASN A 312 -7.96 -12.22 33.68
C ASN A 312 -8.38 -10.99 34.48
N SER A 313 -9.61 -10.99 35.00
CA SER A 313 -10.17 -9.87 35.76
C SER A 313 -9.43 -9.57 37.06
N ASP A 314 -8.75 -10.56 37.65
CA ASP A 314 -7.88 -10.41 38.82
C ASP A 314 -6.46 -9.89 38.47
N GLY A 315 -6.20 -9.65 37.17
CA GLY A 315 -4.92 -9.21 36.64
C GLY A 315 -3.89 -10.31 36.44
N SER A 316 -4.24 -11.59 36.65
CA SER A 316 -3.43 -12.75 36.29
C SER A 316 -3.46 -13.03 34.78
N PHE A 317 -2.56 -13.88 34.31
CA PHE A 317 -2.42 -14.22 32.90
C PHE A 317 -2.76 -15.68 32.64
N GLY A 318 -3.33 -15.95 31.47
CA GLY A 318 -3.46 -17.31 30.94
C GLY A 318 -2.12 -17.89 30.47
N THR A 319 -2.20 -18.99 29.70
CA THR A 319 -1.03 -19.55 29.01
C THR A 319 -0.84 -18.83 27.67
N PRO A 320 0.38 -18.40 27.30
CA PRO A 320 0.63 -17.85 25.98
C PRO A 320 0.30 -18.83 24.84
N GLU A 321 -0.32 -18.32 23.79
CA GLU A 321 -0.71 -19.05 22.59
C GLU A 321 -0.09 -18.42 21.34
N ASN A 322 0.51 -19.23 20.47
CA ASN A 322 1.06 -18.79 19.20
C ASN A 322 -0.08 -18.43 18.23
N MET A 323 0.03 -17.32 17.50
CA MET A 323 -1.01 -16.86 16.56
C MET A 323 -1.15 -17.72 15.29
N GLY A 324 -0.26 -18.70 15.09
CA GLY A 324 -0.33 -19.67 14.02
C GLY A 324 0.06 -19.12 12.64
N PRO A 325 0.04 -19.95 11.59
CA PRO A 325 0.67 -19.66 10.30
C PRO A 325 -0.03 -18.58 9.47
N LYS A 326 -1.23 -18.13 9.88
CA LYS A 326 -1.90 -16.99 9.24
C LYS A 326 -1.26 -15.65 9.60
N VAL A 327 -0.63 -15.59 10.79
CA VAL A 327 0.10 -14.40 11.27
C VAL A 327 1.60 -14.68 11.15
N ASN A 328 2.05 -15.78 11.73
CA ASN A 328 3.46 -16.12 11.87
C ASN A 328 3.99 -16.87 10.65
N THR A 329 5.26 -16.65 10.32
CA THR A 329 5.98 -17.29 9.23
C THR A 329 7.31 -17.85 9.77
N PRO A 330 8.14 -18.50 8.94
CA PRO A 330 9.49 -18.87 9.37
C PRO A 330 10.46 -17.69 9.52
N GLY A 331 10.04 -16.47 9.19
CA GLY A 331 10.80 -15.24 9.43
C GLY A 331 10.57 -14.70 10.83
N ASN A 332 10.64 -13.38 10.97
CA ASN A 332 10.34 -12.65 12.20
C ASN A 332 9.04 -11.86 12.01
N GLU A 333 8.07 -12.10 12.89
CA GLU A 333 6.92 -11.25 13.10
C GLU A 333 7.05 -10.48 14.42
N SER A 334 6.91 -9.16 14.34
CA SER A 334 7.11 -8.29 15.49
C SER A 334 6.15 -7.13 15.55
N PHE A 335 6.15 -6.39 16.66
CA PHE A 335 5.36 -5.18 16.88
C PHE A 335 3.85 -5.33 16.56
N PRO A 336 3.14 -6.25 17.24
CA PRO A 336 1.71 -6.39 17.07
C PRO A 336 1.00 -5.13 17.55
N PHE A 337 -0.11 -4.80 16.89
CA PHE A 337 -1.09 -3.82 17.35
C PHE A 337 -2.49 -4.29 16.99
N ILE A 338 -3.31 -4.56 18.01
CA ILE A 338 -4.70 -5.00 17.82
C ILE A 338 -5.65 -3.80 17.90
N THR A 339 -6.52 -3.63 16.90
CA THR A 339 -7.60 -2.63 16.95
C THR A 339 -8.82 -3.17 17.69
N GLU A 340 -9.73 -2.28 18.06
CA GLU A 340 -11.05 -2.64 18.62
C GLU A 340 -11.93 -3.44 17.65
N ASP A 341 -11.67 -3.39 16.34
CA ASP A 341 -12.40 -4.14 15.31
C ASP A 341 -11.74 -5.50 15.01
N ASN A 342 -10.84 -5.98 15.88
CA ASN A 342 -10.07 -7.21 15.70
C ASN A 342 -9.16 -7.23 14.46
N VAL A 343 -8.69 -6.07 14.01
CA VAL A 343 -7.65 -5.99 12.98
C VAL A 343 -6.29 -5.94 13.66
N LEU A 344 -5.49 -6.99 13.45
CA LEU A 344 -4.12 -7.07 13.94
C LEU A 344 -3.17 -6.50 12.89
N TYR A 345 -2.46 -5.43 13.24
CA TYR A 345 -1.30 -4.94 12.51
C TYR A 345 -0.03 -5.56 13.11
N PHE A 346 0.97 -5.86 12.29
CA PHE A 346 2.27 -6.39 12.73
C PHE A 346 3.33 -6.16 11.64
N ALA A 347 4.60 -6.12 12.02
CA ALA A 347 5.72 -6.08 11.09
C ALA A 347 6.22 -7.50 10.78
N SER A 348 6.62 -7.79 9.54
CA SER A 348 7.19 -9.08 9.15
C SER A 348 8.30 -8.94 8.12
N ASP A 349 9.38 -9.71 8.27
CA ASP A 349 10.43 -9.91 7.25
C ASP A 349 10.31 -11.27 6.52
N GLY A 350 9.35 -12.11 6.93
CA GLY A 350 9.12 -13.45 6.36
C GLY A 350 8.03 -13.47 5.28
N ARG A 351 7.39 -12.33 5.01
CA ARG A 351 6.34 -12.18 4.00
C ARG A 351 6.85 -11.40 2.79
N LYS A 352 6.17 -11.57 1.65
CA LYS A 352 6.42 -10.75 0.45
C LYS A 352 6.10 -9.29 0.75
N GLY A 353 7.11 -8.45 0.67
CA GLY A 353 7.01 -7.03 0.99
C GLY A 353 8.05 -6.19 0.25
N LEU A 354 8.12 -4.89 0.53
CA LEU A 354 8.96 -3.94 -0.19
C LEU A 354 10.39 -3.86 0.37
N GLY A 355 10.60 -4.15 1.66
CA GLY A 355 11.84 -3.85 2.38
C GLY A 355 12.33 -4.96 3.31
N GLY A 356 12.94 -4.59 4.43
CA GLY A 356 13.35 -5.54 5.46
C GLY A 356 12.12 -5.98 6.26
N LEU A 357 11.77 -5.25 7.31
CA LEU A 357 10.45 -5.32 7.93
C LEU A 357 9.43 -4.54 7.13
N ASP A 358 8.29 -5.15 6.85
CA ASP A 358 7.12 -4.48 6.27
C ASP A 358 5.91 -4.63 7.21
N VAL A 359 5.05 -3.62 7.30
CA VAL A 359 3.79 -3.66 8.05
C VAL A 359 2.72 -4.42 7.27
N PHE A 360 2.09 -5.39 7.92
CA PHE A 360 0.94 -6.14 7.46
C PHE A 360 -0.26 -5.92 8.38
N ARG A 361 -1.46 -6.18 7.86
CA ARG A 361 -2.70 -6.25 8.65
C ARG A 361 -3.46 -7.53 8.36
N ILE A 362 -4.17 -8.05 9.36
CA ILE A 362 -5.09 -9.17 9.21
C ILE A 362 -6.34 -8.92 10.05
N ASP A 363 -7.51 -9.08 9.46
CA ASP A 363 -8.78 -9.05 10.18
C ASP A 363 -9.00 -10.42 10.83
N LEU A 364 -8.85 -10.53 12.15
CA LEU A 364 -8.96 -11.82 12.85
C LEU A 364 -10.40 -12.36 12.89
N SER A 365 -11.40 -11.55 12.55
CA SER A 365 -12.79 -11.98 12.44
C SER A 365 -13.10 -12.63 11.08
N LYS A 366 -12.27 -12.37 10.07
CA LYS A 366 -12.41 -12.91 8.71
C LYS A 366 -11.27 -13.89 8.48
N GLY A 367 -11.54 -15.07 7.96
CA GLY A 367 -10.49 -16.08 7.73
C GLY A 367 -9.44 -15.72 6.66
N SER A 368 -9.29 -14.44 6.30
CA SER A 368 -8.41 -13.89 5.26
C SER A 368 -6.92 -14.00 5.61
N GLU A 369 -6.08 -13.87 4.58
CA GLU A 369 -4.63 -13.77 4.69
C GLU A 369 -4.20 -12.36 5.13
N ALA A 370 -2.99 -12.23 5.67
CA ALA A 370 -2.42 -10.94 6.01
C ALA A 370 -2.07 -10.12 4.75
N GLU A 371 -2.46 -8.85 4.75
CA GLU A 371 -2.28 -7.89 3.66
C GLU A 371 -1.12 -6.94 3.98
N ASN A 372 -0.21 -6.73 3.04
CA ASN A 372 0.83 -5.71 3.15
C ASN A 372 0.18 -4.32 3.05
N LEU A 373 0.61 -3.32 3.84
CA LEU A 373 0.01 -1.98 3.79
C LEU A 373 0.37 -1.14 2.57
N GLY A 374 1.38 -1.54 1.80
CA GLY A 374 1.86 -0.85 0.61
C GLY A 374 2.53 0.49 0.91
N GLU A 375 2.96 1.18 -0.15
CA GLU A 375 3.53 2.52 -0.04
C GLU A 375 2.44 3.54 0.36
N PRO A 376 2.78 4.56 1.16
CA PRO A 376 4.11 4.95 1.65
C PRO A 376 4.45 4.39 3.04
N VAL A 377 3.55 3.62 3.67
CA VAL A 377 3.81 3.05 5.00
C VAL A 377 4.96 2.07 4.92
N ASN A 378 4.93 1.19 3.93
CA ASN A 378 6.02 0.29 3.61
C ASN A 378 6.89 0.88 2.51
N THR A 379 8.19 0.67 2.63
CA THR A 379 9.24 1.19 1.78
C THR A 379 10.26 0.09 1.51
N SER A 380 11.37 0.41 0.86
CA SER A 380 12.46 -0.56 0.74
C SER A 380 13.19 -0.80 2.07
N LYS A 381 12.82 -0.15 3.18
CA LYS A 381 13.58 -0.11 4.42
C LYS A 381 12.88 -0.93 5.51
N ASP A 382 13.20 -0.74 6.78
CA ASP A 382 12.40 -1.34 7.85
C ASP A 382 11.26 -0.39 8.20
N ASP A 383 10.04 -0.91 8.12
CA ASP A 383 8.79 -0.23 8.43
C ASP A 383 8.00 -1.10 9.43
N PHE A 384 7.75 -0.57 10.63
CA PHE A 384 7.33 -1.37 11.77
C PHE A 384 6.57 -0.56 12.83
N ALA A 385 6.12 -1.24 13.89
CA ALA A 385 5.42 -0.63 15.02
C ALA A 385 4.23 0.27 14.64
N PHE A 386 3.39 -0.26 13.74
CA PHE A 386 2.16 0.42 13.36
C PHE A 386 1.16 0.41 14.51
N SER A 387 0.56 1.55 14.82
CA SER A 387 -0.55 1.70 15.76
C SER A 387 -1.65 2.55 15.14
N PHE A 388 -2.89 2.39 15.61
CA PHE A 388 -4.04 3.10 15.07
C PHE A 388 -5.01 3.54 16.17
N ASN A 389 -5.30 4.84 16.23
CA ASN A 389 -6.35 5.39 17.07
C ASN A 389 -7.57 5.70 16.20
N LYS A 390 -8.63 4.90 16.37
CA LYS A 390 -9.86 5.02 15.57
C LYS A 390 -10.67 6.28 15.91
N THR A 391 -10.73 6.68 17.19
CA THR A 391 -11.44 7.90 17.61
C THR A 391 -10.91 9.14 16.91
N LYS A 392 -9.58 9.25 16.80
CA LYS A 392 -8.89 10.35 16.12
C LYS A 392 -8.67 10.08 14.63
N ASN A 393 -9.00 8.88 14.16
CA ASN A 393 -8.78 8.40 12.80
C ASN A 393 -7.34 8.65 12.31
N VAL A 394 -6.36 8.30 13.15
CA VAL A 394 -4.94 8.54 12.90
C VAL A 394 -4.12 7.31 13.27
N GLY A 395 -3.16 6.95 12.42
CA GLY A 395 -2.17 5.92 12.69
C GLY A 395 -0.79 6.49 12.94
N PHE A 396 0.09 5.66 13.50
CA PHE A 396 1.51 5.94 13.65
C PHE A 396 2.30 4.70 13.24
N PHE A 397 3.50 4.88 12.71
CA PHE A 397 4.43 3.79 12.46
C PHE A 397 5.87 4.31 12.54
N SER A 398 6.82 3.39 12.56
CA SER A 398 8.25 3.69 12.63
C SER A 398 8.93 3.23 11.35
N SER A 399 9.88 4.00 10.86
CA SER A 399 10.65 3.65 9.67
C SER A 399 12.09 4.16 9.74
N ASN A 400 13.04 3.33 9.29
CA ASN A 400 14.45 3.71 9.20
C ASN A 400 14.86 4.27 7.83
N LYS A 401 13.91 4.67 6.99
CA LYS A 401 14.18 5.20 5.64
C LYS A 401 15.04 6.45 5.56
N THR A 402 15.23 7.15 6.67
CA THR A 402 16.11 8.31 6.78
C THR A 402 17.45 7.98 7.48
N GLY A 403 17.75 6.69 7.68
CA GLY A 403 18.98 6.17 8.27
C GLY A 403 18.91 5.88 9.77
N LYS A 404 17.92 6.44 10.48
CA LYS A 404 17.58 6.10 11.87
C LYS A 404 16.09 5.87 11.98
N ASP A 405 15.65 5.17 13.01
CA ASP A 405 14.23 4.99 13.26
C ASP A 405 13.59 6.36 13.52
N LYS A 406 12.52 6.63 12.77
CA LYS A 406 11.69 7.81 12.93
C LYS A 406 10.24 7.41 12.98
N ILE A 407 9.47 8.17 13.74
CA ILE A 407 8.03 8.00 13.85
C ILE A 407 7.33 8.86 12.80
N TYR A 408 6.40 8.25 12.08
CA TYR A 408 5.56 8.89 11.08
C TYR A 408 4.10 8.74 11.50
N GLN A 409 3.32 9.78 11.27
CA GLN A 409 1.87 9.74 11.30
C GLN A 409 1.37 9.14 9.99
N ALA A 410 0.46 8.17 10.07
CA ALA A 410 -0.26 7.58 8.93
C ALA A 410 -1.71 8.10 8.91
N ASN A 411 -2.05 8.88 7.90
CA ASN A 411 -3.38 9.47 7.72
C ASN A 411 -4.18 8.61 6.75
N PRO A 412 -5.30 7.98 7.14
CA PRO A 412 -6.10 7.15 6.24
C PRO A 412 -6.49 7.90 4.98
N VAL A 413 -6.22 7.32 3.81
CA VAL A 413 -6.74 7.83 2.54
C VAL A 413 -8.11 7.24 2.32
N CYS A 414 -9.09 8.12 2.10
CA CYS A 414 -10.46 7.69 1.85
C CYS A 414 -10.63 7.31 0.39
N HIS A 415 -10.98 6.05 0.15
CA HIS A 415 -11.29 5.52 -1.17
C HIS A 415 -12.70 4.96 -1.27
N ILE A 416 -13.23 4.99 -2.49
CA ILE A 416 -14.47 4.32 -2.90
C ILE A 416 -14.13 3.32 -3.99
N GLU A 417 -14.83 2.19 -4.00
CA GLU A 417 -14.73 1.19 -5.06
C GLU A 417 -15.90 1.38 -6.02
N ILE A 418 -15.65 1.83 -7.24
CA ILE A 418 -16.68 1.98 -8.27
C ILE A 418 -16.72 0.69 -9.09
N VAL A 419 -17.76 -0.12 -8.89
CA VAL A 419 -18.01 -1.34 -9.64
C VAL A 419 -19.03 -1.05 -10.73
N THR A 420 -18.57 -1.01 -11.98
CA THR A 420 -19.42 -0.77 -13.15
C THR A 420 -19.77 -2.09 -13.81
N LEU A 421 -21.06 -2.41 -13.92
CA LEU A 421 -21.59 -3.54 -14.67
C LEU A 421 -22.19 -3.02 -15.98
N VAL A 422 -21.59 -3.41 -17.11
CA VAL A 422 -22.05 -3.00 -18.45
C VAL A 422 -23.04 -4.03 -18.98
N LYS A 423 -24.20 -3.57 -19.46
CA LYS A 423 -25.27 -4.40 -19.99
C LYS A 423 -25.84 -3.86 -21.29
N ASP A 424 -26.39 -4.77 -22.07
CA ASP A 424 -27.29 -4.46 -23.17
C ASP A 424 -28.65 -4.08 -22.59
N ALA A 425 -29.09 -2.84 -22.85
CA ALA A 425 -30.31 -2.30 -22.26
C ALA A 425 -31.60 -2.99 -22.75
N LYS A 426 -31.56 -3.69 -23.90
CA LYS A 426 -32.72 -4.35 -24.51
C LYS A 426 -32.87 -5.79 -24.02
N THR A 427 -31.75 -6.51 -23.90
CA THR A 427 -31.75 -7.94 -23.55
C THR A 427 -31.38 -8.19 -22.09
N GLY A 428 -30.77 -7.23 -21.41
CA GLY A 428 -30.20 -7.38 -20.07
C GLY A 428 -28.90 -8.18 -20.03
N ALA A 429 -28.39 -8.64 -21.17
CA ALA A 429 -27.15 -9.41 -21.26
C ALA A 429 -25.93 -8.57 -20.85
N VAL A 430 -24.97 -9.17 -20.17
CA VAL A 430 -23.72 -8.49 -19.79
C VAL A 430 -22.82 -8.28 -21.00
N LEU A 431 -22.13 -7.14 -21.05
CA LEU A 431 -21.29 -6.76 -22.19
C LEU A 431 -19.81 -6.75 -21.80
N ALA A 432 -19.11 -7.82 -22.17
CA ALA A 432 -17.65 -7.90 -22.13
C ALA A 432 -16.99 -7.04 -23.22
N ASN A 433 -15.72 -6.71 -23.03
CA ASN A 433 -14.90 -5.93 -23.97
C ASN A 433 -15.42 -4.51 -24.23
N SER A 434 -16.12 -3.92 -23.26
CA SER A 434 -16.55 -2.52 -23.28
C SER A 434 -15.47 -1.64 -22.69
N LYS A 435 -15.12 -0.55 -23.38
CA LYS A 435 -14.17 0.45 -22.88
C LYS A 435 -14.90 1.31 -21.84
N VAL A 436 -14.53 1.16 -20.58
CA VAL A 436 -15.06 1.94 -19.46
C VAL A 436 -13.98 2.95 -19.07
N SER A 437 -14.33 4.20 -18.84
CA SER A 437 -13.41 5.24 -18.36
C SER A 437 -14.02 5.94 -17.16
N VAL A 438 -13.20 6.18 -16.13
CA VAL A 438 -13.58 7.03 -14.99
C VAL A 438 -13.01 8.43 -15.21
N LEU A 439 -13.88 9.43 -15.14
CA LEU A 439 -13.57 10.83 -15.37
C LEU A 439 -13.81 11.65 -14.10
N ASP A 440 -13.03 12.71 -13.93
CA ASP A 440 -13.23 13.72 -12.88
C ASP A 440 -14.41 14.66 -13.20
N ASP A 441 -14.69 15.60 -12.29
CA ASP A 441 -15.74 16.62 -12.43
C ASP A 441 -15.49 17.61 -13.58
N LYS A 442 -14.25 17.69 -14.06
CA LYS A 442 -13.82 18.49 -15.23
C LYS A 442 -13.79 17.67 -16.53
N LYS A 443 -14.27 16.43 -16.51
CA LYS A 443 -14.28 15.48 -17.64
C LYS A 443 -12.89 15.08 -18.14
N ASN A 444 -11.86 15.17 -17.31
CA ASN A 444 -10.56 14.57 -17.61
C ASN A 444 -10.63 13.07 -17.33
N VAL A 445 -10.08 12.25 -18.22
CA VAL A 445 -9.97 10.80 -18.02
C VAL A 445 -8.89 10.53 -16.98
N ILE A 446 -9.27 9.89 -15.87
CA ILE A 446 -8.35 9.44 -14.82
C ILE A 446 -7.76 8.08 -15.22
N GLU A 447 -8.64 7.13 -15.57
CA GLU A 447 -8.26 5.77 -15.94
C GLU A 447 -9.28 5.18 -16.92
N THR A 448 -8.80 4.31 -17.82
CA THR A 448 -9.65 3.51 -18.71
C THR A 448 -9.30 2.03 -18.55
N LYS A 449 -10.32 1.19 -18.34
CA LYS A 449 -10.25 -0.27 -18.35
C LYS A 449 -11.24 -0.86 -19.33
N VAL A 450 -11.12 -2.17 -19.56
CA VAL A 450 -12.02 -2.94 -20.42
C VAL A 450 -12.82 -3.92 -19.56
N SER A 451 -14.13 -4.04 -19.81
CA SER A 451 -14.97 -4.96 -19.06
C SER A 451 -14.63 -6.42 -19.28
N GLY A 452 -14.60 -7.18 -18.19
CA GLY A 452 -14.35 -8.62 -18.18
C GLY A 452 -15.48 -9.44 -18.80
N ALA A 453 -15.34 -10.77 -18.80
CA ALA A 453 -16.36 -11.69 -19.32
C ALA A 453 -17.70 -11.60 -18.58
N ASP A 454 -17.68 -11.15 -17.32
CA ASP A 454 -18.85 -10.87 -16.49
C ASP A 454 -19.46 -9.47 -16.73
N GLY A 455 -18.90 -8.69 -17.67
CA GLY A 455 -19.30 -7.33 -17.98
C GLY A 455 -18.88 -6.29 -16.93
N LYS A 456 -18.02 -6.64 -15.96
CA LYS A 456 -17.65 -5.74 -14.87
C LYS A 456 -16.31 -5.06 -15.07
N VAL A 457 -16.19 -3.86 -14.49
CA VAL A 457 -14.95 -3.13 -14.27
C VAL A 457 -14.97 -2.51 -12.88
N THR A 458 -13.84 -2.58 -12.18
CA THR A 458 -13.66 -1.94 -10.87
C THR A 458 -12.63 -0.82 -10.93
N TYR A 459 -12.96 0.33 -10.34
CA TYR A 459 -12.04 1.45 -10.10
C TYR A 459 -11.93 1.75 -8.61
N ASN A 460 -10.74 2.15 -8.18
CA ASN A 460 -10.55 2.80 -6.88
C ASN A 460 -10.47 4.30 -7.13
N ALA A 461 -11.28 5.08 -6.41
CA ALA A 461 -11.34 6.53 -6.58
C ALA A 461 -11.38 7.23 -5.21
N ASP A 462 -11.01 8.51 -5.17
CA ASP A 462 -11.04 9.29 -3.93
C ASP A 462 -12.48 9.51 -3.44
N CYS A 463 -12.68 9.47 -2.12
CA CYS A 463 -13.95 9.88 -1.53
C CYS A 463 -14.29 11.35 -1.77
N ASN A 464 -15.56 11.70 -1.51
CA ASN A 464 -16.10 13.06 -1.48
C ASN A 464 -15.95 13.84 -2.80
N LYS A 465 -15.57 13.15 -3.89
CA LYS A 465 -15.54 13.67 -5.25
C LYS A 465 -16.65 13.01 -6.08
N ALA A 466 -17.16 13.78 -7.03
CA ALA A 466 -18.09 13.24 -8.02
C ALA A 466 -17.27 12.75 -9.21
N PHE A 467 -17.70 11.65 -9.82
CA PHE A 467 -17.07 11.09 -11.01
C PHE A 467 -18.11 10.87 -12.10
N MET A 468 -17.64 10.69 -13.33
CA MET A 468 -18.45 10.22 -14.45
C MET A 468 -17.84 8.93 -15.00
N ILE A 469 -18.66 7.90 -15.14
CA ILE A 469 -18.26 6.66 -15.81
C ILE A 469 -18.72 6.75 -17.27
N GLN A 470 -17.76 6.91 -18.19
CA GLN A 470 -18.03 6.89 -19.62
C GLN A 470 -17.82 5.47 -20.16
N VAL A 471 -18.82 4.95 -20.89
CA VAL A 471 -18.75 3.60 -21.45
C VAL A 471 -18.95 3.66 -22.96
N ALA A 472 -18.07 2.98 -23.68
CA ALA A 472 -18.13 2.81 -25.13
C ALA A 472 -17.96 1.34 -25.52
N ARG A 473 -18.78 0.87 -26.45
CA ARG A 473 -18.71 -0.47 -27.04
C ARG A 473 -19.15 -0.42 -28.49
N ASP A 474 -18.41 -1.07 -29.37
CA ASP A 474 -18.77 -1.16 -30.79
C ASP A 474 -20.15 -1.78 -30.96
N GLY A 475 -20.99 -1.15 -31.79
CA GLY A 475 -22.36 -1.59 -32.02
C GLY A 475 -23.35 -1.10 -30.95
N TYR A 476 -22.92 -0.22 -30.06
CA TYR A 476 -23.74 0.41 -29.02
C TYR A 476 -23.55 1.93 -28.99
N GLU A 477 -24.58 2.66 -28.58
CA GLU A 477 -24.45 4.08 -28.27
C GLU A 477 -23.56 4.27 -27.04
N SER A 478 -22.56 5.14 -27.15
CA SER A 478 -21.72 5.50 -26.00
C SER A 478 -22.52 6.34 -25.01
N ASN A 479 -22.37 6.08 -23.72
CA ASN A 479 -23.12 6.78 -22.67
C ASN A 479 -22.23 7.11 -21.47
N SER A 480 -22.70 8.00 -20.58
CA SER A 480 -21.99 8.39 -19.36
C SER A 480 -22.91 8.34 -18.15
N PHE A 481 -22.41 7.82 -17.04
CA PHE A 481 -23.17 7.53 -15.82
C PHE A 481 -22.55 8.29 -14.64
N PRO A 482 -23.30 9.17 -13.97
CA PRO A 482 -22.77 9.93 -12.84
C PRO A 482 -22.55 9.05 -11.61
N VAL A 483 -21.46 9.29 -10.91
CA VAL A 483 -21.16 8.74 -9.59
C VAL A 483 -21.17 9.89 -8.60
N ALA A 484 -22.16 9.87 -7.70
CA ALA A 484 -22.31 10.88 -6.67
C ALA A 484 -21.16 10.82 -5.65
N LYS A 485 -20.94 11.95 -4.97
CA LYS A 485 -19.99 12.04 -3.86
C LYS A 485 -20.39 11.06 -2.76
N THR A 486 -19.45 10.26 -2.29
CA THR A 486 -19.62 9.32 -1.18
C THR A 486 -18.36 9.30 -0.31
N ASN A 487 -18.52 8.98 0.97
CA ASN A 487 -17.49 8.98 1.99
C ASN A 487 -16.88 7.58 2.25
N GLY A 488 -17.04 6.64 1.30
CA GLY A 488 -16.42 5.32 1.34
C GLY A 488 -17.31 4.24 0.71
N GLY A 489 -16.81 2.99 0.72
CA GLY A 489 -17.56 1.80 0.34
C GLY A 489 -17.62 1.53 -1.17
N VAL A 490 -18.52 0.62 -1.54
CA VAL A 490 -18.70 0.16 -2.92
C VAL A 490 -19.86 0.91 -3.57
N VAL A 491 -19.59 1.60 -4.68
CA VAL A 491 -20.59 2.23 -5.53
C VAL A 491 -20.83 1.35 -6.76
N ASN A 492 -22.02 0.78 -6.86
CA ASN A 492 -22.41 0.00 -8.03
C ASN A 492 -23.02 0.91 -9.10
N VAL A 493 -22.48 0.85 -10.31
CA VAL A 493 -22.98 1.56 -11.49
C VAL A 493 -23.45 0.51 -12.50
N THR A 494 -24.75 0.50 -12.82
CA THR A 494 -25.25 -0.29 -13.95
C THR A 494 -25.22 0.60 -15.19
N ALA A 495 -24.37 0.24 -16.14
CA ALA A 495 -24.21 0.93 -17.41
C ALA A 495 -24.99 0.21 -18.50
N ASP A 496 -26.28 0.54 -18.62
CA ASP A 496 -27.15 0.01 -19.67
C ASP A 496 -26.89 0.75 -20.99
N LEU A 497 -26.29 0.05 -21.96
CA LEU A 497 -25.99 0.57 -23.29
C LEU A 497 -27.09 0.20 -24.28
N GLN A 498 -27.54 1.18 -25.05
CA GLN A 498 -28.51 0.98 -26.12
C GLN A 498 -27.80 0.42 -27.37
N PRO A 499 -28.24 -0.71 -27.93
CA PRO A 499 -27.72 -1.22 -29.19
C PRO A 499 -27.88 -0.19 -30.31
N ILE A 500 -26.86 0.01 -31.16
CA ILE A 500 -26.89 1.02 -32.24
C ILE A 500 -27.98 0.77 -33.31
N GLU A 501 -28.61 -0.40 -33.29
CA GLU A 501 -29.75 -0.70 -34.16
C GLU A 501 -31.05 -0.01 -33.73
N THR A 502 -31.18 0.41 -32.46
CA THR A 502 -32.39 1.06 -31.95
C THR A 502 -32.61 2.44 -32.57
N ILE A 503 -31.53 3.09 -33.01
CA ILE A 503 -31.60 4.36 -33.76
C ILE A 503 -31.95 4.14 -35.23
N VAL A 504 -31.85 2.93 -35.77
CA VAL A 504 -32.27 2.61 -37.14
C VAL A 504 -33.77 2.28 -37.13
N LYS A 505 -34.58 3.25 -37.53
CA LYS A 505 -36.02 3.07 -37.80
C LYS A 505 -36.25 2.85 -39.29
N GLU A 506 -37.43 2.37 -39.66
CA GLU A 506 -37.77 1.84 -41.00
C GLU A 506 -36.98 2.44 -42.17
N ASP A 507 -37.03 3.76 -42.32
CA ASP A 507 -36.43 4.55 -43.39
C ASP A 507 -35.48 5.65 -42.89
N VAL A 508 -35.20 5.73 -41.60
CA VAL A 508 -34.40 6.81 -41.00
C VAL A 508 -33.46 6.35 -39.89
N VAL A 509 -32.29 6.98 -39.78
CA VAL A 509 -31.41 6.90 -38.60
C VAL A 509 -31.72 8.08 -37.69
N VAL A 510 -32.22 7.80 -36.50
CA VAL A 510 -32.61 8.80 -35.50
C VAL A 510 -31.39 9.20 -34.67
N LEU A 511 -30.89 10.40 -34.90
CA LEU A 511 -29.85 11.02 -34.08
C LEU A 511 -30.44 12.19 -33.28
N ASN A 512 -29.77 12.60 -32.20
CA ASN A 512 -30.09 13.89 -31.57
C ASN A 512 -29.68 15.04 -32.49
N ASP A 513 -30.11 16.26 -32.14
CA ASP A 513 -29.83 17.44 -32.93
C ASP A 513 -28.32 17.65 -33.14
N ILE A 514 -27.92 17.81 -34.41
CA ILE A 514 -26.54 18.13 -34.77
C ILE A 514 -26.35 19.64 -34.63
N TYR A 515 -25.68 20.04 -33.56
CA TYR A 515 -25.36 21.45 -33.34
C TYR A 515 -24.26 21.93 -34.30
N PHE A 516 -24.45 23.13 -34.85
CA PHE A 516 -23.51 23.86 -35.69
C PHE A 516 -23.28 25.24 -35.07
N GLU A 517 -22.08 25.80 -35.21
CA GLU A 517 -21.84 27.18 -34.79
C GLU A 517 -22.76 28.17 -35.54
N PHE A 518 -23.19 29.25 -34.85
CA PHE A 518 -24.06 30.27 -35.42
C PHE A 518 -23.45 30.85 -36.72
N ASN A 519 -24.25 30.83 -37.80
CA ASN A 519 -23.84 31.24 -39.15
C ASN A 519 -22.60 30.51 -39.73
N LYS A 520 -22.26 29.33 -39.21
CA LYS A 520 -21.19 28.47 -39.74
C LYS A 520 -21.72 27.09 -40.08
N SER A 521 -20.91 26.35 -40.83
CA SER A 521 -21.19 24.96 -41.23
C SER A 521 -20.26 23.95 -40.54
N ASN A 522 -19.33 24.41 -39.69
CA ASN A 522 -18.47 23.53 -38.92
C ASN A 522 -19.29 22.78 -37.86
N VAL A 523 -19.11 21.45 -37.83
CA VAL A 523 -19.71 20.55 -36.84
C VAL A 523 -19.06 20.80 -35.47
N THR A 524 -19.85 20.98 -34.41
CA THR A 524 -19.31 21.14 -33.05
C THR A 524 -18.83 19.81 -32.47
N LYS A 525 -18.19 19.81 -31.30
CA LYS A 525 -17.79 18.55 -30.64
C LYS A 525 -18.99 17.67 -30.29
N GLU A 526 -20.10 18.29 -29.89
CA GLU A 526 -21.37 17.62 -29.60
C GLU A 526 -21.99 17.04 -30.87
N GLY A 527 -22.01 17.82 -31.96
CA GLY A 527 -22.46 17.33 -33.27
C GLY A 527 -21.59 16.19 -33.81
N ALA A 528 -20.28 16.23 -33.56
CA ALA A 528 -19.35 15.16 -33.92
C ALA A 528 -19.62 13.87 -33.15
N PHE A 529 -19.94 13.96 -31.85
CA PHE A 529 -20.31 12.81 -31.02
C PHE A 529 -21.60 12.13 -31.50
N GLU A 530 -22.60 12.90 -31.90
CA GLU A 530 -23.83 12.33 -32.49
C GLU A 530 -23.58 11.74 -33.89
N LEU A 531 -22.78 12.39 -34.74
CA LEU A 531 -22.42 11.83 -36.05
C LEU A 531 -21.58 10.54 -35.94
N ASP A 532 -20.77 10.37 -34.90
CA ASP A 532 -20.04 9.12 -34.66
C ASP A 532 -21.00 7.93 -34.45
N LYS A 533 -22.22 8.14 -33.96
CA LYS A 533 -23.26 7.08 -33.90
C LYS A 533 -23.66 6.63 -35.31
N LEU A 534 -23.83 7.57 -36.25
CA LEU A 534 -24.12 7.23 -37.65
C LEU A 534 -22.96 6.46 -38.30
N VAL A 535 -21.71 6.81 -37.98
CA VAL A 535 -20.54 6.03 -38.44
C VAL A 535 -20.63 4.58 -37.96
N GLN A 536 -20.98 4.37 -36.70
CA GLN A 536 -21.18 3.02 -36.16
C GLN A 536 -22.30 2.25 -36.87
N VAL A 537 -23.43 2.89 -37.16
CA VAL A 537 -24.52 2.30 -37.96
C VAL A 537 -24.01 1.89 -39.34
N LEU A 538 -23.32 2.79 -40.04
CA LEU A 538 -22.83 2.52 -41.40
C LEU A 538 -21.75 1.43 -41.41
N ASN A 539 -20.94 1.31 -40.36
CA ASN A 539 -20.01 0.19 -40.21
C ASN A 539 -20.73 -1.14 -39.93
N LYS A 540 -21.79 -1.13 -39.11
CA LYS A 540 -22.59 -2.32 -38.80
C LYS A 540 -23.40 -2.82 -40.00
N TYR A 541 -23.86 -1.93 -40.88
CA TYR A 541 -24.63 -2.25 -42.08
C TYR A 541 -23.90 -1.84 -43.36
N PRO A 542 -22.97 -2.67 -43.90
CA PRO A 542 -22.09 -2.28 -45.02
C PRO A 542 -22.80 -1.88 -46.32
N ASN A 543 -24.04 -2.35 -46.53
CA ASN A 543 -24.85 -2.05 -47.72
C ASN A 543 -25.71 -0.79 -47.55
N MET A 544 -25.83 -0.28 -46.32
CA MET A 544 -26.66 0.88 -46.02
C MET A 544 -26.08 2.12 -46.68
N VAL A 545 -26.96 2.87 -47.35
CA VAL A 545 -26.68 4.18 -47.95
C VAL A 545 -27.61 5.19 -47.31
N VAL A 546 -27.05 6.31 -46.85
CA VAL A 546 -27.80 7.36 -46.13
C VAL A 546 -27.72 8.70 -46.88
N MET A 547 -28.82 9.45 -46.88
CA MET A 547 -28.90 10.83 -47.35
C MET A 547 -29.16 11.76 -46.17
N VAL A 548 -28.26 12.73 -45.96
CA VAL A 548 -28.42 13.80 -44.98
C VAL A 548 -29.27 14.91 -45.60
N LYS A 549 -30.46 15.17 -45.07
CA LYS A 549 -31.24 16.37 -45.38
C LYS A 549 -30.93 17.46 -44.35
N GLY A 550 -30.54 18.63 -44.81
CA GLY A 550 -30.39 19.81 -43.94
C GLY A 550 -31.62 20.73 -44.05
N HIS A 551 -32.09 21.24 -42.91
CA HIS A 551 -33.22 22.18 -42.84
C HIS A 551 -32.85 23.43 -42.02
N THR A 552 -33.55 24.53 -42.29
CA THR A 552 -33.47 25.78 -41.52
C THR A 552 -34.84 26.13 -40.95
N ASP A 553 -34.88 27.13 -40.04
CA ASP A 553 -36.14 27.79 -39.73
C ASP A 553 -36.54 28.78 -40.84
N ASN A 554 -37.71 29.41 -40.69
CA ASN A 554 -38.30 30.31 -41.68
C ASN A 554 -37.76 31.76 -41.61
N ARG A 555 -36.64 32.00 -40.93
CA ARG A 555 -36.06 33.35 -40.78
C ARG A 555 -34.93 33.56 -41.77
N GLY A 556 -34.96 34.68 -42.47
CA GLY A 556 -34.05 34.99 -43.58
C GLY A 556 -34.67 34.69 -44.93
N SER A 557 -33.95 34.98 -46.02
CA SER A 557 -34.44 34.69 -47.37
C SER A 557 -34.30 33.20 -47.72
N ASP A 558 -35.21 32.66 -48.52
CA ASP A 558 -35.19 31.28 -49.02
C ASP A 558 -33.83 30.90 -49.61
N SER A 559 -33.23 31.79 -50.40
CA SER A 559 -31.92 31.57 -51.05
C SER A 559 -30.78 31.38 -50.05
N TYR A 560 -30.82 32.13 -48.95
CA TYR A 560 -29.86 32.03 -47.85
C TYR A 560 -30.07 30.72 -47.07
N ASN A 561 -31.32 30.41 -46.74
CA ASN A 561 -31.71 29.21 -46.01
C ASN A 561 -31.38 27.91 -46.78
N MET A 562 -31.61 27.90 -48.09
CA MET A 562 -31.20 26.82 -48.98
C MET A 562 -29.67 26.65 -48.99
N SER A 563 -28.93 27.75 -49.12
CA SER A 563 -27.46 27.69 -49.14
C SER A 563 -26.87 27.25 -47.78
N LEU A 564 -27.45 27.69 -46.67
CA LEU A 564 -27.00 27.36 -45.32
C LEU A 564 -27.23 25.88 -45.00
N SER A 565 -28.44 25.38 -45.24
CA SER A 565 -28.78 23.97 -45.03
C SER A 565 -27.91 23.03 -45.88
N ASP A 566 -27.62 23.39 -47.13
CA ASP A 566 -26.78 22.60 -48.02
C ASP A 566 -25.33 22.52 -47.53
N ARG A 567 -24.76 23.64 -47.06
CA ARG A 567 -23.44 23.65 -46.43
C ARG A 567 -23.40 22.77 -45.17
N ARG A 568 -24.44 22.79 -44.33
CA ARG A 568 -24.54 21.94 -43.13
C ARG A 568 -24.61 20.46 -43.49
N ALA A 569 -25.50 20.09 -44.41
CA ALA A 569 -25.61 18.71 -44.88
C ALA A 569 -24.27 18.19 -45.45
N LYS A 570 -23.60 18.99 -46.29
CA LYS A 570 -22.28 18.66 -46.82
C LYS A 570 -21.22 18.54 -45.74
N SER A 571 -21.26 19.36 -44.69
CA SER A 571 -20.30 19.31 -43.60
C SER A 571 -20.47 18.05 -42.74
N SER A 572 -21.71 17.64 -42.46
CA SER A 572 -21.99 16.34 -41.84
C SER A 572 -21.46 15.19 -42.71
N VAL A 573 -21.69 15.23 -44.03
CA VAL A 573 -21.15 14.22 -44.96
C VAL A 573 -19.62 14.18 -44.89
N GLN A 574 -18.94 15.34 -44.98
CA GLN A 574 -17.47 15.39 -44.91
C GLN A 574 -16.94 14.82 -43.60
N TYR A 575 -17.60 15.09 -42.48
CA TYR A 575 -17.24 14.48 -41.20
C TYR A 575 -17.32 12.95 -41.27
N ILE A 576 -18.44 12.39 -41.74
CA ILE A 576 -18.63 10.94 -41.88
C ILE A 576 -17.60 10.31 -42.83
N LEU A 577 -17.26 10.99 -43.94
CA LEU A 577 -16.20 10.54 -44.86
C LEU A 577 -14.82 10.54 -44.19
N SER A 578 -14.53 11.56 -43.37
CA SER A 578 -13.25 11.64 -42.63
C SER A 578 -13.04 10.49 -41.65
N LYS A 579 -14.13 9.81 -41.25
CA LYS A 579 -14.12 8.62 -40.39
C LYS A 579 -14.01 7.30 -41.16
N GLY A 580 -13.80 7.36 -42.49
CA GLY A 580 -13.53 6.19 -43.32
C GLY A 580 -14.74 5.58 -44.04
N ILE A 581 -15.93 6.19 -43.96
CA ILE A 581 -17.09 5.74 -44.73
C ILE A 581 -16.91 6.09 -46.22
N ALA A 582 -17.19 5.13 -47.10
CA ALA A 582 -17.04 5.33 -48.54
C ALA A 582 -18.01 6.38 -49.10
N LYS A 583 -17.54 7.22 -50.04
CA LYS A 583 -18.33 8.29 -50.67
C LYS A 583 -19.65 7.84 -51.30
N ALA A 584 -19.71 6.61 -51.80
CA ALA A 584 -20.93 6.05 -52.39
C ALA A 584 -22.04 5.76 -51.36
N ARG A 585 -21.73 5.80 -50.05
CA ARG A 585 -22.63 5.39 -48.96
C ARG A 585 -23.28 6.54 -48.21
N ILE A 586 -22.86 7.77 -48.48
CA ILE A 586 -23.35 8.95 -47.78
C ILE A 586 -23.42 10.14 -48.73
N SER A 587 -24.59 10.75 -48.83
CA SER A 587 -24.83 11.98 -49.60
C SER A 587 -25.52 13.02 -48.74
N GLY A 588 -25.51 14.29 -49.14
CA GLY A 588 -26.18 15.36 -48.40
C GLY A 588 -26.75 16.43 -49.31
N LYS A 589 -27.92 16.97 -48.95
CA LYS A 589 -28.62 18.02 -49.69
C LYS A 589 -29.33 18.97 -48.72
N GLY A 590 -29.25 20.27 -48.98
CA GLY A 590 -30.03 21.29 -48.29
C GLY A 590 -31.45 21.41 -48.84
N TYR A 591 -32.40 21.67 -47.94
CA TYR A 591 -33.81 21.92 -48.25
C TYR A 591 -34.28 23.29 -47.74
N GLY A 592 -33.42 24.05 -47.06
CA GLY A 592 -33.78 25.34 -46.46
C GLY A 592 -35.00 25.19 -45.56
N GLU A 593 -35.97 26.08 -45.75
CA GLU A 593 -37.24 26.11 -45.02
C GLU A 593 -38.40 25.43 -45.78
N SER A 594 -38.14 24.76 -46.92
CA SER A 594 -39.20 24.24 -47.80
C SER A 594 -39.91 22.99 -47.26
N GLU A 595 -39.32 22.31 -46.27
CA GLU A 595 -39.87 21.12 -45.61
C GLU A 595 -39.87 21.35 -44.08
N PRO A 596 -40.69 22.28 -43.56
CA PRO A 596 -40.73 22.59 -42.14
C PRO A 596 -41.38 21.44 -41.36
N LYS A 597 -40.84 21.14 -40.18
CA LYS A 597 -41.43 20.18 -39.23
C LYS A 597 -42.58 20.82 -38.45
N VAL A 598 -42.43 22.11 -38.12
CA VAL A 598 -43.47 22.96 -37.54
C VAL A 598 -43.78 24.06 -38.53
N ASP A 599 -45.04 24.15 -38.97
CA ASP A 599 -45.51 25.24 -39.81
C ASP A 599 -45.67 26.51 -38.97
N CYS A 600 -44.70 27.40 -39.10
CA CYS A 600 -44.58 28.62 -38.29
C CYS A 600 -45.57 29.74 -38.66
N LYS A 601 -46.32 29.63 -39.78
CA LYS A 601 -47.21 30.68 -40.29
C LYS A 601 -46.63 32.09 -40.09
N GLU A 602 -47.25 32.92 -39.25
CA GLU A 602 -46.79 34.29 -38.96
C GLU A 602 -45.82 34.41 -37.76
N ASN A 603 -45.77 33.45 -36.84
CA ASN A 603 -44.87 33.45 -35.69
C ASN A 603 -44.61 32.05 -35.14
N CYS A 604 -43.34 31.73 -34.88
CA CYS A 604 -42.91 30.55 -34.13
C CYS A 604 -42.22 30.99 -32.83
N THR A 605 -42.33 30.16 -31.81
CA THR A 605 -41.45 30.23 -30.64
C THR A 605 -40.01 29.84 -31.01
N GLU A 606 -39.02 30.19 -30.20
CA GLU A 606 -37.64 29.80 -30.47
C GLU A 606 -37.46 28.28 -30.40
N GLU A 607 -38.21 27.59 -29.54
CA GLU A 607 -38.28 26.13 -29.48
C GLU A 607 -38.78 25.51 -30.79
N GLU A 608 -39.83 26.08 -31.39
CA GLU A 608 -40.36 25.62 -32.69
C GLU A 608 -39.38 25.92 -33.84
N HIS A 609 -38.74 27.09 -33.82
CA HIS A 609 -37.66 27.38 -34.76
C HIS A 609 -36.50 26.39 -34.61
N ALA A 610 -36.14 26.01 -33.37
CA ALA A 610 -35.11 25.00 -33.13
C ALA A 610 -35.47 23.64 -33.73
N GLN A 611 -36.73 23.21 -33.63
CA GLN A 611 -37.20 21.97 -34.27
C GLN A 611 -37.11 22.00 -35.80
N ASN A 612 -37.28 23.16 -36.42
CA ASN A 612 -37.11 23.33 -37.86
C ASN A 612 -35.63 23.32 -38.29
N ARG A 613 -34.72 23.83 -37.45
CA ARG A 613 -33.26 23.80 -37.66
C ARG A 613 -32.66 22.41 -37.37
N ARG A 614 -33.02 21.43 -38.18
CA ARG A 614 -32.65 20.02 -37.98
C ARG A 614 -31.84 19.43 -39.14
N SER A 615 -31.25 18.27 -38.89
CA SER A 615 -30.73 17.37 -39.92
C SER A 615 -31.44 16.03 -39.84
N GLU A 616 -31.86 15.48 -40.98
CA GLU A 616 -32.48 14.16 -41.06
C GLU A 616 -31.56 13.19 -41.81
N PHE A 617 -31.49 11.94 -41.36
CA PHE A 617 -30.62 10.92 -41.92
C PHE A 617 -31.45 9.81 -42.54
N ILE A 618 -31.77 9.95 -43.83
CA ILE A 618 -32.71 9.08 -44.54
C ILE A 618 -31.98 7.89 -45.13
N ILE A 619 -32.48 6.68 -44.92
CA ILE A 619 -31.95 5.44 -45.48
C ILE A 619 -32.48 5.30 -46.91
N VAL A 620 -31.60 5.45 -47.90
CA VAL A 620 -31.98 5.33 -49.33
C VAL A 620 -31.73 3.92 -49.87
N LYS A 621 -30.95 3.11 -49.16
CA LYS A 621 -30.70 1.68 -49.43
C LYS A 621 -30.30 0.99 -48.13
N LYS A 622 -30.77 -0.23 -47.89
CA LYS A 622 -30.44 -1.06 -46.71
C LYS A 622 -29.29 -2.02 -46.99
#